data_AF-A0AAW6B6T0-F1
#
_entry.id   AF-A0AAW6B6T0-F1
#
_cell.length_a   1.000
_cell.length_b   1.000
_cell.length_c   1.000
_cell.angle_alpha   90.00
_cell.angle_beta   90.00
_cell.angle_gamma   90.00
#
_symmetry.space_group_name_H-M   'P 1'
#
loop_
_entity.id
_entity.type
_entity.pdbx_description
1 polymer ?
#
loop_
_entity_poly.entity_id
_entity_poly.type
_entity_poly.pdbx_seq_one_letter_code
_entity_poly.pdbx_strand_id
1 'polypeptide(L)'
;VNPNNPEEGYEVPNIPTNPGEDTPINYVANKANLVVKYVDENGKDLVPSETTEGKVGDEYTTTGKVIKGYVLVRVEGEAKGKIGKDG
;
A
#
# COMPACT_ATOMS: atom_id res chain seq x y z
N VAL A 1 -19.54 10.80 10.00
CA VAL A 1 -18.20 10.53 10.59
C VAL A 1 -18.21 9.15 11.21
N ASN A 2 -17.22 8.31 10.91
CA ASN A 2 -16.86 7.24 11.83
C ASN A 2 -16.08 7.94 12.97
N PRO A 3 -16.52 7.85 14.24
CA PRO A 3 -15.97 8.67 15.32
C PRO A 3 -14.48 8.48 15.62
N ASN A 4 -13.83 7.45 15.07
CA ASN A 4 -12.54 6.98 15.58
C ASN A 4 -11.35 6.97 14.59
N ASN A 5 -11.47 7.42 13.33
CA ASN A 5 -10.28 7.71 12.50
C ASN A 5 -10.58 8.65 11.29
N PRO A 6 -10.22 9.95 11.34
CA PRO A 6 -10.68 10.96 10.40
C PRO A 6 -9.67 11.47 9.32
N GLU A 7 -8.46 10.92 9.14
CA GLU A 7 -7.37 11.72 8.54
C GLU A 7 -6.94 11.57 7.06
N GLU A 8 -7.30 10.57 6.24
CA GLU A 8 -6.69 10.50 4.89
C GLU A 8 -7.68 10.37 3.71
N GLY A 9 -7.87 11.48 2.99
CA GLY A 9 -8.28 11.46 1.59
C GLY A 9 -9.30 12.51 1.13
N TYR A 10 -9.98 13.22 2.04
CA TYR A 10 -10.96 14.26 1.67
C TYR A 10 -10.56 15.61 2.23
N GLU A 11 -9.97 16.47 1.40
CA GLU A 11 -10.11 17.91 1.62
C GLU A 11 -11.52 18.30 1.19
N VAL A 12 -12.30 18.83 2.13
CA VAL A 12 -13.63 19.36 1.81
C VAL A 12 -13.41 20.50 0.81
N PRO A 13 -14.03 20.47 -0.39
CA PRO A 13 -13.85 21.54 -1.34
C PRO A 13 -14.33 22.85 -0.72
N ASN A 14 -13.58 23.94 -0.95
CA ASN A 14 -13.98 25.27 -0.50
C ASN A 14 -15.41 25.57 -0.98
N ILE A 15 -16.22 26.18 -0.12
CA ILE A 15 -17.56 26.63 -0.50
C ILE A 15 -17.39 27.57 -1.69
N PRO A 16 -18.01 27.30 -2.85
CA PRO A 16 -17.87 28.15 -4.02
C PRO A 16 -18.34 29.56 -3.66
N THR A 17 -17.43 30.53 -3.68
CA THR A 17 -17.75 31.93 -3.37
C THR A 17 -18.31 32.68 -4.59
N ASN A 18 -18.20 32.09 -5.79
CA ASN A 18 -18.67 32.67 -7.04
C ASN A 18 -19.62 31.72 -7.81
N PRO A 19 -20.92 32.02 -7.92
CA PRO A 19 -21.85 31.26 -8.75
C PRO A 19 -21.47 31.43 -10.23
N GLY A 20 -20.87 30.41 -10.85
CA GLY A 20 -20.49 30.41 -12.27
C GLY A 20 -19.08 29.90 -12.57
N GLU A 21 -18.28 29.60 -11.55
CA GLU A 21 -16.94 29.00 -11.71
C GLU A 21 -16.91 27.55 -11.20
N ASP A 22 -16.26 26.68 -11.97
CA ASP A 22 -16.02 25.30 -11.57
C ASP A 22 -15.06 25.25 -10.38
N THR A 23 -15.46 24.58 -9.31
CA THR A 23 -14.56 24.28 -8.18
C THR A 23 -13.90 22.93 -8.44
N PRO A 24 -12.59 22.88 -8.73
CA PRO A 24 -11.92 21.61 -8.97
C PRO A 24 -11.82 20.81 -7.66
N ILE A 25 -12.28 19.56 -7.70
CA ILE A 25 -12.07 18.59 -6.62
C ILE A 25 -10.85 17.75 -6.96
N ASN A 26 -9.81 17.84 -6.12
CA ASN A 26 -8.59 17.05 -6.30
C ASN A 26 -8.69 15.74 -5.52
N TYR A 27 -8.38 14.62 -6.18
CA TYR A 27 -8.35 13.30 -5.53
C TYR A 27 -6.90 12.89 -5.28
N VAL A 28 -6.56 12.65 -4.02
CA VAL A 28 -5.25 12.10 -3.63
C VAL A 28 -5.43 10.63 -3.27
N ALA A 29 -4.60 9.76 -3.84
CA ALA A 29 -4.61 8.34 -3.49
C ALA A 29 -4.25 8.15 -2.00
N ASN A 30 -5.02 7.27 -1.33
CA ASN A 30 -4.80 6.92 0.08
C ASN A 30 -3.44 6.26 0.27
N LYS A 31 -2.80 6.48 1.43
CA LYS A 31 -1.62 5.71 1.80
C LYS A 31 -1.95 4.23 1.96
N ALA A 32 -0.99 3.39 1.61
CA ALA A 32 -1.06 1.95 1.71
C ALA A 32 0.35 1.37 1.91
N ASN A 33 0.43 0.17 2.49
CA ASN A 33 1.69 -0.50 2.78
C ASN A 33 1.80 -1.81 2.01
N LEU A 34 2.92 -2.03 1.33
CA LEU A 34 3.31 -3.33 0.80
C LEU A 34 4.15 -4.07 1.84
N VAL A 35 3.70 -5.25 2.27
CA VAL A 35 4.41 -6.08 3.24
C VAL A 35 4.95 -7.33 2.56
N VAL A 36 6.26 -7.55 2.63
CA VAL A 36 6.93 -8.75 2.13
C VAL A 36 7.40 -9.57 3.31
N LYS A 37 6.96 -10.83 3.37
CA LYS A 37 7.34 -11.79 4.41
C LYS A 37 8.24 -12.88 3.84
N TYR A 38 9.13 -13.38 4.68
CA TYR A 38 10.06 -14.45 4.34
C TYR A 38 9.86 -15.58 5.33
N VAL A 39 9.14 -16.63 4.90
CA VAL A 39 8.73 -17.75 5.74
C VAL A 39 9.37 -19.06 5.29
N ASP A 40 9.49 -20.01 6.20
CA ASP A 40 9.81 -21.40 5.87
C ASP A 40 8.56 -22.19 5.40
N GLU A 41 8.75 -23.47 5.09
CA GLU A 41 7.68 -24.38 4.67
C GLU A 41 6.57 -24.58 5.71
N ASN A 42 6.84 -24.24 6.98
CA ASN A 42 5.89 -24.32 8.08
C ASN A 42 5.20 -22.96 8.35
N GLY A 43 5.50 -21.93 7.55
CA GLY A 43 4.96 -20.59 7.71
C GLY A 43 5.64 -19.78 8.83
N LYS A 44 6.79 -20.23 9.35
CA LYS A 44 7.54 -19.49 10.38
C LYS A 44 8.40 -18.41 9.72
N ASP A 45 8.33 -17.19 10.24
CA ASP A 45 9.18 -16.08 9.81
C ASP A 45 10.66 -16.40 10.03
N LEU A 46 11.46 -16.23 8.97
CA LEU A 46 12.90 -16.46 8.96
C LEU A 46 13.68 -15.18 9.30
N VAL A 47 13.18 -14.04 8.86
CA VAL A 47 13.74 -12.69 9.06
C VAL A 47 12.58 -11.69 9.22
N PRO A 48 12.84 -10.48 9.76
CA PRO A 48 11.81 -9.43 9.81
C PRO A 48 11.21 -9.15 8.43
N SER A 49 9.90 -8.91 8.40
CA SER A 49 9.21 -8.49 7.19
C SER A 49 9.69 -7.12 6.72
N GLU A 50 9.67 -6.92 5.41
CA GLU A 50 9.98 -5.64 4.80
C GLU A 50 8.67 -4.91 4.46
N THR A 51 8.55 -3.66 4.91
CA THR A 51 7.38 -2.82 4.62
C THR A 51 7.81 -1.66 3.74
N THR A 52 7.14 -1.50 2.61
CA THR A 52 7.29 -0.34 1.73
C THR A 52 6.02 0.50 1.81
N GLU A 53 6.17 1.74 2.26
CA GLU A 53 5.07 2.71 2.26
C GLU A 53 4.85 3.23 0.84
N GLY A 54 3.59 3.36 0.45
CA GLY A 54 3.19 3.90 -0.84
C GLY A 54 1.76 4.38 -0.82
N LYS A 55 1.17 4.53 -2.00
CA LYS A 55 -0.23 4.85 -2.19
C LYS A 55 -0.91 3.76 -3.01
N VAL A 56 -2.23 3.68 -2.87
CA VAL A 56 -3.04 2.80 -3.71
C VAL A 56 -2.79 3.13 -5.19
N GLY A 57 -2.44 2.12 -5.97
CA GLY A 57 -2.15 2.25 -7.40
C GLY A 57 -0.66 2.45 -7.74
N ASP A 58 0.19 2.71 -6.75
CA ASP A 58 1.65 2.77 -6.95
C ASP A 58 2.17 1.42 -7.42
N GLU A 59 3.12 1.46 -8.36
CA GLU A 59 3.75 0.25 -8.86
C GLU A 59 4.76 -0.30 -7.86
N TYR A 60 4.80 -1.62 -7.72
CA TYR A 60 5.80 -2.29 -6.92
C TYR A 60 6.48 -3.40 -7.70
N THR A 61 7.70 -3.72 -7.28
CA THR A 61 8.44 -4.90 -7.70
C THR A 61 9.17 -5.46 -6.49
N THR A 62 9.04 -6.76 -6.26
CA THR A 62 9.72 -7.49 -5.18
C THR A 62 10.69 -8.49 -5.79
N THR A 63 11.77 -8.75 -5.07
CA THR A 63 12.77 -9.76 -5.44
C THR A 63 12.98 -10.69 -4.27
N GLY A 64 13.16 -11.99 -4.56
CA GLY A 64 13.48 -12.96 -3.53
C GLY A 64 14.80 -12.62 -2.82
N LYS A 65 14.82 -12.79 -1.50
CA LYS A 65 15.99 -12.52 -0.66
C LYS A 65 16.77 -13.81 -0.41
N VAL A 66 18.10 -13.73 -0.52
CA VAL A 66 18.99 -14.83 -0.14
C VAL A 66 19.13 -14.84 1.38
N ILE A 67 18.69 -15.92 2.03
CA ILE A 67 18.77 -16.10 3.47
C ILE A 67 19.75 -17.24 3.75
N LYS A 68 20.76 -16.98 4.59
CA LYS A 68 21.81 -17.96 4.90
C LYS A 68 21.18 -19.25 5.47
N GLY A 69 21.48 -20.38 4.84
CA GLY A 69 20.96 -21.70 5.23
C GLY A 69 19.62 -22.07 4.58
N TYR A 70 19.05 -21.22 3.73
CA TYR A 70 17.79 -21.46 3.04
C TYR A 70 17.93 -21.26 1.53
N VAL A 71 17.11 -21.97 0.77
CA VAL A 71 16.96 -21.81 -0.67
C VAL A 71 15.54 -21.30 -0.93
N LEU A 72 15.39 -20.30 -1.80
CA LEU A 72 14.08 -19.81 -2.21
C LEU A 72 13.35 -20.89 -3.02
N VAL A 73 12.26 -21.41 -2.48
CA VAL A 73 11.47 -22.47 -3.13
C VAL A 73 10.37 -21.88 -4.02
N ARG A 74 9.63 -20.88 -3.53
CA ARG A 74 8.56 -20.20 -4.27
C ARG A 74 8.32 -18.79 -3.75
N VAL A 75 7.63 -18.01 -4.55
CA VAL A 75 7.01 -16.74 -4.15
C VAL A 75 5.50 -16.95 -4.17
N GLU A 76 4.82 -16.54 -3.10
CA GLU A 76 3.36 -16.48 -3.07
C GLU A 76 2.91 -15.06 -3.37
N GLY A 77 1.92 -14.92 -4.26
CA GLY A 77 1.49 -13.63 -4.80
C GLY A 77 2.30 -13.17 -6.01
N GLU A 78 2.02 -11.96 -6.48
CA GLU A 78 2.66 -11.37 -7.65
C GLU A 78 3.95 -10.63 -7.25
N ALA A 79 5.05 -10.89 -7.97
CA ALA A 79 6.32 -10.20 -7.72
C ALA A 79 6.33 -8.76 -8.26
N LYS A 80 5.34 -8.39 -9.06
CA LYS A 80 5.16 -7.04 -9.60
C LYS A 80 3.69 -6.73 -9.75
N GLY A 81 3.30 -5.49 -9.49
CA GLY A 81 1.91 -5.10 -9.58
C GLY A 81 1.68 -3.67 -9.13
N LYS A 82 0.44 -3.37 -8.75
CA LYS A 82 0.05 -2.11 -8.14
C LYS A 82 -0.40 -2.37 -6.71
N ILE A 83 -0.04 -1.48 -5.78
CA ILE A 83 -0.48 -1.58 -4.38
C ILE A 83 -2.01 -1.49 -4.36
N GLY A 84 -2.64 -2.57 -3.89
CA GLY A 84 -4.10 -2.70 -3.82
C GLY A 84 -4.70 -1.87 -2.69
N LYS A 85 -6.03 -1.77 -2.69
CA LYS A 85 -6.81 -1.09 -1.65
C LYS A 85 -6.93 -1.92 -0.36
N ASP A 86 -6.72 -3.23 -0.48
CA ASP A 86 -6.91 -4.21 0.59
C ASP A 86 -5.59 -4.94 0.83
N GLY A 87 -4.99 -4.68 1.99
CA GLY A 87 -3.97 -5.52 2.61
C GLY A 87 -4.60 -6.41 3.67
#